data_AF-A0A366FW48-F1
#
_entry.id   AF-A0A366FW48-F1
#
_cell.length_a   1.000
_cell.length_b   1.000
_cell.length_c   1.000
_cell.angle_alpha   90.00
_cell.angle_beta   90.00
_cell.angle_gamma   90.00
#
_symmetry.space_group_name_H-M   'P 1'
#
loop_
_entity.id
_entity.type
_entity.pdbx_description
1 polymer ?
#
loop_
_entity_poly.entity_id
_entity_poly.type
_entity_poly.pdbx_seq_one_letter_code
_entity_poly.pdbx_strand_id
1 'polypeptide(L)'
;MAAKKTPEQRLAELNEQQAKIERELKQRKERIVQQKRQQQAKLMNQKRKRETRQKVLIGAAILAKIEAGEWSRDNLTRLLDGYLKRDDDRALFDLPPVPGGKSNRARSSSRFR
;
A
#
# COMPACT_ATOMS: atom_id res chain seq x y z
N MET A 1 -53.22 39.42 -15.75
CA MET A 1 -52.99 38.00 -16.13
C MET A 1 -51.49 37.80 -16.31
N ALA A 2 -50.82 37.01 -15.47
CA ALA A 2 -49.37 36.81 -15.57
C ALA A 2 -49.05 36.06 -16.87
N ALA A 3 -48.26 36.69 -17.76
CA ALA A 3 -47.85 36.08 -19.01
C ALA A 3 -47.10 34.78 -18.72
N LYS A 4 -47.60 33.65 -19.26
CA LYS A 4 -46.95 32.35 -19.12
C LYS A 4 -45.56 32.43 -19.79
N LYS A 5 -44.52 31.94 -19.11
CA LYS A 5 -43.14 31.87 -19.65
C LYS A 5 -43.13 31.32 -21.08
N THR A 6 -42.32 31.90 -21.96
CA THR A 6 -42.16 31.40 -23.33
C THR A 6 -41.49 30.01 -23.32
N PRO A 7 -41.70 29.17 -24.34
CA PRO A 7 -41.04 27.86 -24.43
C PRO A 7 -39.51 27.94 -24.28
N GLU A 8 -38.89 28.98 -24.83
CA GLU A 8 -37.45 29.25 -24.73
C GLU A 8 -37.00 29.54 -23.30
N GLN A 9 -37.75 30.35 -22.55
CA GLN A 9 -37.47 30.64 -21.14
C GLN A 9 -37.57 29.39 -20.25
N ARG A 10 -38.51 28.48 -20.56
CA ARG A 10 -38.61 27.19 -19.85
C ARG A 10 -37.43 26.28 -20.16
N LEU A 11 -36.98 26.24 -21.41
CA LEU A 11 -35.81 25.45 -21.79
C LEU A 11 -34.54 25.95 -21.09
N ALA A 12 -34.34 27.27 -21.02
CA ALA A 12 -33.22 27.86 -20.29
C ALA A 12 -33.24 27.49 -18.79
N GLU A 13 -34.40 27.59 -18.13
CA GLU A 13 -34.57 27.21 -16.73
C GLU A 13 -34.25 25.73 -16.48
N LEU A 14 -34.70 24.83 -17.38
CA LEU A 14 -34.38 23.40 -17.29
C LEU A 14 -32.88 23.13 -17.45
N ASN A 15 -32.20 23.84 -18.37
CA ASN A 15 -30.75 23.72 -18.55
C ASN A 15 -29.97 24.21 -17.33
N GLU A 16 -30.40 25.31 -16.70
CA GLU A 16 -29.79 25.82 -15.47
C GLU A 16 -29.97 24.83 -14.31
N GLN A 17 -31.16 24.24 -14.19
CA GLN A 17 -31.44 23.18 -13.21
C GLN A 17 -30.56 21.96 -13.44
N GLN A 18 -30.43 21.49 -14.68
CA GLN A 18 -29.53 20.39 -15.04
C GLN A 18 -28.07 20.73 -14.67
N ALA A 19 -27.58 21.90 -15.06
CA ALA A 19 -26.21 22.32 -14.76
C ALA A 19 -25.95 22.46 -13.24
N LYS A 20 -26.97 22.82 -12.45
CA LYS A 20 -26.88 22.83 -10.99
C LYS A 20 -26.77 21.41 -10.43
N ILE A 21 -27.64 20.50 -10.86
CA ILE A 21 -27.64 19.09 -10.44
C ILE A 21 -26.31 18.42 -10.80
N GLU A 22 -25.79 18.63 -12.01
CA GLU A 22 -24.51 18.07 -12.43
C GLU A 22 -23.34 18.58 -11.58
N ARG A 23 -23.33 19.87 -11.23
CA ARG A 23 -22.32 20.46 -10.33
C ARG A 23 -22.39 19.83 -8.93
N GLU A 24 -23.58 19.69 -8.36
CA GLU A 24 -23.77 19.07 -7.05
C GLU A 24 -23.37 17.59 -7.07
N LEU A 25 -23.74 16.84 -8.11
CA LEU A 25 -23.35 15.44 -8.29
C LEU A 25 -21.84 15.28 -8.42
N LYS A 26 -21.16 16.14 -9.19
CA LYS A 26 -19.71 16.11 -9.32
C LYS A 26 -19.03 16.32 -7.97
N GLN A 27 -19.42 17.37 -7.24
CA GLN A 27 -18.88 17.64 -5.90
C GLN A 27 -19.12 16.47 -4.93
N ARG A 28 -20.32 15.87 -4.95
CA ARG A 28 -20.64 14.73 -4.09
C ARG A 28 -19.82 13.49 -4.44
N LYS A 29 -19.64 13.20 -5.73
CA LYS A 29 -18.78 12.11 -6.21
C LYS A 29 -17.33 12.31 -5.77
N GLU A 30 -16.79 13.51 -5.92
CA GLU A 30 -15.42 13.83 -5.49
C GLU A 30 -15.25 13.62 -3.99
N ARG A 31 -16.19 14.09 -3.15
CA ARG A 31 -16.17 13.85 -1.70
C ARG A 31 -16.17 12.36 -1.35
N ILE A 32 -17.02 11.57 -1.99
CA ILE A 32 -17.08 10.11 -1.77
C ILE A 32 -15.77 9.44 -2.19
N VAL A 33 -15.19 9.82 -3.32
CA VAL A 33 -13.90 9.29 -3.78
C VAL A 33 -12.79 9.60 -2.78
N GLN A 34 -12.75 10.82 -2.25
CA GLN A 34 -11.76 11.19 -1.24
C GLN A 34 -11.94 10.40 0.06
N GLN A 35 -13.17 10.27 0.55
CA GLN A 35 -13.47 9.46 1.75
C GLN A 35 -13.08 7.99 1.55
N LYS A 36 -13.39 7.42 0.37
CA LYS A 36 -13.02 6.05 0.02
C LYS A 36 -11.50 5.86 0.04
N ARG A 37 -10.75 6.78 -0.58
CA ARG A 37 -9.27 6.74 -0.58
C ARG A 37 -8.70 6.81 0.83
N GLN A 38 -9.23 7.70 1.67
CA GLN A 38 -8.80 7.81 3.07
C GLN A 38 -9.07 6.51 3.86
N GLN A 39 -10.25 5.92 3.69
CA GLN A 39 -10.60 4.69 4.38
C GLN A 39 -9.76 3.50 3.89
N GLN A 40 -9.50 3.40 2.59
CA GLN A 40 -8.60 2.40 2.02
C GLN A 40 -7.18 2.54 2.59
N ALA A 41 -6.65 3.77 2.68
CA ALA A 41 -5.34 4.01 3.27
C ALA A 41 -5.28 3.58 4.74
N LYS A 42 -6.33 3.87 5.53
CA LYS A 42 -6.45 3.41 6.93
C LYS A 42 -6.43 1.87 7.02
N LEU A 43 -7.22 1.19 6.20
CA LEU A 43 -7.27 -0.28 6.17
C LEU A 43 -5.92 -0.89 5.79
N MET A 44 -5.25 -0.34 4.77
CA MET A 44 -3.92 -0.78 4.37
C MET A 44 -2.89 -0.59 5.48
N ASN A 45 -2.94 0.55 6.18
CA ASN A 45 -2.04 0.81 7.30
C ASN A 45 -2.29 -0.13 8.48
N GLN A 46 -3.56 -0.41 8.82
CA GLN A 46 -3.90 -1.39 9.85
C GLN A 46 -3.43 -2.79 9.47
N LYS A 47 -3.64 -3.21 8.21
CA LYS A 47 -3.16 -4.50 7.70
C LYS A 47 -1.64 -4.61 7.82
N ARG A 48 -0.89 -3.60 7.36
CA ARG A 48 0.57 -3.55 7.49
C ARG A 48 1.03 -3.61 8.94
N LYS A 49 0.42 -2.83 9.84
CA LYS A 49 0.73 -2.88 11.28
C LYS A 49 0.53 -4.27 11.86
N ARG A 50 -0.58 -4.94 11.52
CA ARG A 50 -0.87 -6.30 11.96
C ARG A 50 0.16 -7.29 11.43
N GLU A 51 0.46 -7.24 10.14
CA GLU A 51 1.44 -8.12 9.48
C GLU A 51 2.85 -7.92 10.06
N THR A 52 3.28 -6.67 10.28
CA THR A 52 4.56 -6.37 10.94
C THR A 52 4.58 -6.93 12.36
N ARG A 53 3.52 -6.73 13.15
CA ARG A 53 3.44 -7.28 14.51
C ARG A 53 3.51 -8.82 14.50
N GLN A 54 2.82 -9.48 13.57
CA GLN A 54 2.88 -10.94 13.42
C GLN A 54 4.31 -11.41 13.10
N LYS A 55 4.99 -10.77 12.14
CA LYS A 55 6.37 -11.13 11.78
C LYS A 55 7.35 -10.94 12.94
N VAL A 56 7.23 -9.84 13.69
CA VAL A 56 8.05 -9.57 14.88
C VAL A 56 7.81 -10.64 15.95
N LEU A 57 6.56 -10.99 16.23
CA LEU A 57 6.23 -12.01 17.22
C LEU A 57 6.74 -13.40 16.83
N ILE A 58 6.65 -13.77 15.55
CA ILE A 58 7.21 -15.03 15.06
C ILE A 58 8.73 -15.05 15.27
N GLY A 59 9.43 -13.96 14.93
CA GLY A 59 10.87 -13.85 15.16
C GLY A 59 11.22 -13.95 16.64
N ALA A 60 10.50 -13.24 17.51
CA ALA A 60 10.70 -13.28 18.95
C ALA A 60 10.48 -14.69 19.53
N ALA A 61 9.45 -15.40 19.07
CA ALA A 61 9.18 -16.77 19.51
C ALA A 61 10.30 -17.74 19.10
N ILE A 62 10.84 -17.59 17.89
CA ILE A 62 11.97 -18.39 17.41
C ILE A 62 13.23 -18.12 18.24
N LEU A 63 13.54 -16.84 18.53
CA LEU A 63 14.68 -16.47 19.36
C LEU A 63 14.56 -17.07 20.77
N ALA A 64 13.36 -16.99 21.37
CA ALA A 64 13.10 -17.60 22.67
C ALA A 64 13.33 -19.12 22.67
N LYS A 65 12.94 -19.83 21.59
CA LYS A 65 13.22 -21.27 21.45
C LYS A 65 14.71 -21.59 21.36
N ILE A 66 15.50 -20.73 20.71
CA ILE A 66 16.95 -20.88 20.62
C ILE A 66 17.59 -20.68 21.99
N GLU A 67 17.15 -19.64 22.72
CA GLU A 67 17.62 -19.37 24.08
C GLU A 67 17.26 -20.50 25.05
N ALA A 68 16.10 -21.12 24.88
CA ALA A 68 15.67 -22.30 25.63
C ALA A 68 16.40 -23.60 25.23
N GLY A 69 17.25 -23.58 24.19
CA GLY A 69 17.95 -24.76 23.69
C GLY A 69 17.07 -25.75 22.93
N GLU A 70 15.78 -25.45 22.73
CA GLU A 70 14.83 -26.28 21.98
C GLU A 70 15.10 -26.26 20.47
N TRP A 71 15.82 -25.25 20.00
CA TRP A 71 16.16 -25.10 18.59
C TRP A 71 17.58 -24.57 18.41
N SER A 72 18.39 -25.23 17.58
CA SER A 72 19.78 -24.81 17.38
C SER A 72 19.89 -23.57 16.50
N ARG A 73 20.94 -22.77 16.72
CA ARG A 73 21.29 -21.64 15.84
C ARG A 73 21.54 -22.10 14.40
N ASP A 74 22.14 -23.26 14.19
CA ASP A 74 22.37 -23.81 12.85
C ASP A 74 21.06 -24.04 12.08
N ASN A 75 19.99 -24.44 12.76
CA ASN A 75 18.68 -24.59 12.13
C ASN A 75 18.13 -23.23 11.67
N LEU A 76 18.32 -22.16 12.45
CA LEU A 76 17.98 -20.80 12.03
C LEU A 76 18.80 -20.39 10.81
N THR A 77 20.12 -20.63 10.83
CA THR A 77 21.01 -20.30 9.71
C THR A 77 20.57 -20.99 8.41
N ARG A 78 20.27 -22.30 8.44
CA ARG A 78 19.76 -23.04 7.28
C ARG A 78 18.40 -22.53 6.79
N LEU A 79 17.50 -22.19 7.72
CA LEU A 79 16.20 -21.62 7.37
C LEU A 79 16.37 -20.29 6.62
N LEU A 80 17.21 -19.40 7.16
CA LEU A 80 17.49 -18.09 6.57
C LEU A 80 18.21 -18.21 5.22
N ASP A 81 19.15 -19.15 5.09
CA ASP A 81 19.85 -19.43 3.84
C ASP A 81 18.89 -19.85 2.71
N GLY A 82 17.89 -20.68 3.02
CA GLY A 82 16.86 -21.08 2.05
C GLY A 82 15.85 -19.97 1.72
N TYR A 83 15.57 -19.09 2.68
CA TYR A 83 14.53 -18.05 2.56
C TYR A 83 15.04 -16.74 1.93
N LEU A 84 16.18 -16.22 2.38
CA LEU A 84 16.70 -14.92 1.98
C LEU A 84 17.29 -14.99 0.56
N LYS A 85 16.85 -14.08 -0.32
CA LYS A 85 17.26 -14.04 -1.74
C LYS A 85 18.11 -12.83 -2.11
N ARG A 86 18.12 -11.78 -1.29
CA ARG A 86 18.88 -10.56 -1.54
C ARG A 86 20.18 -10.62 -0.77
N ASP A 87 21.29 -10.31 -1.44
CA ASP A 87 22.62 -10.35 -0.81
C ASP A 87 22.74 -9.39 0.38
N ASP A 88 22.13 -8.19 0.30
CA ASP A 88 22.15 -7.24 1.42
C ASP A 88 21.42 -7.80 2.66
N ASP A 89 20.30 -8.53 2.47
CA ASP A 89 19.56 -9.13 3.59
C ASP A 89 20.32 -10.34 4.16
N ARG A 90 21.00 -11.11 3.29
CA ARG A 90 21.83 -12.27 3.67
C ARG A 90 23.06 -11.85 4.49
N ALA A 91 23.68 -10.72 4.13
CA ALA A 91 24.81 -10.16 4.86
C ALA A 91 24.47 -9.76 6.30
N LEU A 92 23.20 -9.47 6.63
CA LEU A 92 22.77 -9.22 8.01
C LEU A 92 22.91 -10.44 8.93
N PHE A 93 23.08 -11.63 8.35
CA PHE A 93 23.19 -12.91 9.05
C PHE A 93 24.48 -13.65 8.68
N ASP A 94 25.48 -12.95 8.14
CA ASP A 94 26.77 -13.50 7.72
C ASP A 94 26.65 -14.65 6.69
N LEU A 95 25.56 -14.66 5.89
CA LEU A 95 25.34 -15.67 4.85
C LEU A 95 26.03 -15.28 3.54
N PRO A 96 26.57 -16.26 2.78
CA PRO A 96 27.18 -15.99 1.49
C PRO A 96 26.14 -15.46 0.48
N PRO A 97 26.55 -14.63 -0.50
CA PRO A 97 25.64 -14.13 -1.52
C PRO A 97 25.04 -15.28 -2.36
N VAL A 98 23.88 -15.04 -2.97
CA VAL A 98 23.24 -16.08 -3.78
C VAL A 98 24.08 -16.34 -5.05
N PRO A 99 24.41 -17.61 -5.37
CA PRO A 99 25.17 -17.93 -6.58
C PRO A 99 24.46 -17.41 -7.84
N GLY A 100 25.14 -16.56 -8.61
CA GLY A 100 24.57 -15.93 -9.82
C GLY A 100 23.66 -14.72 -9.58
N GLY A 101 23.56 -14.25 -8.33
CA GLY A 101 22.82 -13.04 -7.98
C GLY A 101 23.48 -11.79 -8.56
N LYS A 102 22.82 -11.12 -9.51
CA LYS A 102 23.23 -9.78 -9.95
C LYS A 102 22.95 -8.81 -8.81
N SER A 103 24.00 -8.37 -8.11
CA SER A 103 23.88 -7.34 -7.07
C SER A 103 23.24 -6.09 -7.68
N ASN A 104 22.08 -5.68 -7.15
CA ASN A 104 21.24 -4.66 -7.78
C ASN A 104 21.73 -3.22 -7.51
N ARG A 105 22.99 -3.05 -7.09
CA ARG A 105 23.59 -1.74 -6.76
C ARG A 105 23.82 -0.84 -7.98
N ALA A 106 23.78 -1.38 -9.20
CA ALA A 106 24.18 -0.63 -10.41
C ALA A 106 23.03 0.08 -11.18
N ARG A 107 21.76 -0.01 -10.77
CA ARG A 107 20.62 0.53 -11.56
C ARG A 107 20.02 1.84 -11.05
N SER A 108 20.50 2.40 -9.93
CA SER A 108 19.92 3.60 -9.30
C SER A 108 20.63 4.91 -9.64
N SER A 109 21.83 4.88 -10.25
CA SER A 109 22.61 6.09 -10.56
C SER A 109 22.37 6.68 -11.96
N SER A 110 21.51 6.08 -12.80
CA SER A 110 21.27 6.52 -14.19
C SER A 110 19.88 7.11 -14.42
N ARG A 111 19.36 7.90 -13.47
CA ARG A 111 18.09 8.64 -13.67
C ARG A 111 18.16 10.14 -13.38
N PHE A 112 19.38 10.67 -13.25
CA PHE A 112 19.65 12.10 -13.18
C PHE A 112 20.84 12.42 -14.09
N ARG A 113 20.56 12.57 -15.38
CA ARG A 113 21.28 13.44 -16.31
C ARG A 113 20.25 13.96 -17.31
#